data_AF-A0A956WH64-F1
#
_entry.id   AF-A0A956WH64-F1
#
_cell.length_a   1.000
_cell.length_b   1.000
_cell.length_c   1.000
_cell.angle_alpha   90.00
_cell.angle_beta   90.00
_cell.angle_gamma   90.00
#
_symmetry.space_group_name_H-M   'P 1'
#
loop_
_entity.id
_entity.type
_entity.pdbx_description
1 polymer ?
#
loop_
_entity_poly.entity_id
_entity_poly.type
_entity_poly.pdbx_seq_one_letter_code
_entity_poly.pdbx_strand_id
1 'polypeptide(L)' 'MNDLGSNPTSSPASGPRAQDPLPAYAGAVVIGAGAFGLGTGFALAKNGLNGVLVLDQFEPGTQ' A
#
# COMPACT_ATOMS: atom_id res chain seq x y z
N MET A 1 -36.21 22.55 20.56
CA MET A 1 -35.14 22.48 21.57
C MET A 1 -34.35 21.21 21.27
N ASN A 2 -33.03 21.35 21.23
CA ASN A 2 -32.05 20.43 20.63
C ASN A 2 -31.96 19.09 21.35
N ASP A 3 -31.53 18.06 20.61
CA ASP A 3 -30.53 17.08 21.08
C ASP A 3 -29.72 16.62 19.85
N LEU A 4 -28.69 17.41 19.52
CA LEU A 4 -27.58 16.98 18.69
C LEU A 4 -26.73 16.00 19.51
N GLY A 5 -27.17 14.74 19.56
CA GLY A 5 -26.36 13.62 20.01
C GLY A 5 -25.39 13.23 18.90
N SER A 6 -24.16 13.73 19.00
CA SER A 6 -22.99 13.32 18.22
C SER A 6 -22.87 11.79 18.17
N ASN A 7 -22.93 11.22 16.97
CA ASN A 7 -22.51 9.84 16.77
C ASN A 7 -20.98 9.79 16.82
N PRO A 8 -20.35 9.12 17.81
CA PRO A 8 -18.91 8.90 17.80
C PRO A 8 -18.62 7.78 16.80
N THR A 9 -18.42 8.13 15.52
CA THR A 9 -17.76 7.20 14.60
C THR A 9 -16.30 7.13 15.00
N SER A 10 -16.05 6.27 15.98
CA SER A 10 -14.75 5.70 16.31
C SER A 10 -14.12 5.19 15.03
N SER A 11 -13.14 5.92 14.51
CA SER A 11 -12.25 5.39 13.48
C SER A 11 -11.52 4.20 14.12
N PRO A 12 -11.66 2.98 13.59
CA PRO A 12 -11.18 1.80 14.28
C PRO A 12 -9.66 1.88 14.46
N ALA A 13 -9.24 1.57 15.68
CA ALA A 13 -7.85 1.39 16.05
C ALA A 13 -7.11 0.52 15.01
N SER A 14 -5.88 0.92 14.71
CA SER A 14 -4.94 0.26 13.80
C SER A 14 -4.72 -1.21 14.15
N GLY A 15 -5.61 -2.09 13.68
CA GLY A 15 -5.33 -3.51 13.51
C GLY A 15 -4.39 -3.72 12.32
N PRO A 16 -3.85 -4.95 12.13
CA PRO A 16 -3.13 -5.27 10.90
C PRO A 16 -4.03 -4.89 9.72
N ARG A 17 -3.57 -3.96 8.87
CA ARG A 17 -4.29 -3.61 7.63
C ARG A 17 -4.48 -4.92 6.88
N ALA A 18 -5.73 -5.33 6.69
CA ALA A 18 -6.05 -6.44 5.81
C ALA A 18 -5.32 -6.15 4.50
N GLN A 19 -4.35 -7.00 4.15
CA GLN A 19 -3.63 -6.84 2.90
C GLN A 19 -4.67 -7.00 1.80
N ASP A 20 -4.87 -5.95 1.01
CA ASP A 20 -5.66 -6.09 -0.20
C ASP A 20 -5.05 -7.25 -1.01
N PRO A 21 -5.88 -8.14 -1.57
CA PRO A 21 -5.39 -9.30 -2.30
C PRO A 21 -4.45 -8.84 -3.43
N LEU A 22 -3.36 -9.59 -3.65
CA LEU A 22 -2.44 -9.28 -4.74
C LEU A 22 -3.21 -9.20 -6.07
N PRO A 23 -2.95 -8.17 -6.90
CA PRO A 23 -3.63 -8.04 -8.18
C PRO A 23 -3.27 -9.22 -9.09
N ALA A 24 -4.24 -9.71 -9.86
CA ALA A 24 -4.03 -10.80 -10.82
C ALA A 24 -3.10 -10.40 -11.98
N TYR A 25 -2.99 -9.10 -12.27
CA TYR A 25 -2.15 -8.54 -13.34
C TYR A 25 -1.48 -7.26 -12.88
N ALA A 26 -0.27 -7.03 -13.38
CA ALA A 26 0.50 -5.81 -13.17
C ALA A 26 1.18 -5.40 -14.48
N GLY A 27 1.33 -4.10 -14.72
CA GLY A 27 2.09 -3.58 -15.85
C GLY A 27 3.59 -3.82 -15.69
N ALA A 28 4.07 -3.88 -14.44
CA ALA A 28 5.40 -4.38 -14.09
C ALA A 28 5.41 -4.94 -12.67
N VAL A 29 6.32 -5.89 -12.44
CA VAL A 29 6.63 -6.43 -11.12
C VAL A 29 8.11 -6.19 -10.82
N VAL A 30 8.40 -5.56 -9.69
CA VAL A 30 9.76 -5.33 -9.18
C VAL A 30 9.99 -6.24 -7.97
N ILE A 31 11.08 -7.00 -7.98
CA ILE A 31 11.44 -7.92 -6.89
C ILE A 31 12.52 -7.25 -6.02
N GLY A 32 12.23 -7.17 -4.72
CA GLY A 32 13.01 -6.47 -3.69
C GLY A 32 12.52 -5.04 -3.47
N ALA A 33 12.16 -4.70 -2.23
CA ALA A 33 11.74 -3.36 -1.78
C ALA A 33 12.88 -2.58 -1.09
N GLY A 34 14.14 -2.89 -1.44
CA GLY A 34 15.29 -2.06 -1.12
C GLY A 34 15.35 -0.76 -1.95
N ALA A 35 16.37 0.07 -1.71
CA ALA A 35 16.50 1.38 -2.36
C ALA A 35 16.41 1.33 -3.90
N PHE A 36 17.04 0.34 -4.52
CA PHE A 36 17.00 0.18 -5.98
C PHE A 36 15.64 -0.27 -6.50
N GLY A 37 14.96 -1.17 -5.78
CA GLY A 37 13.64 -1.66 -6.19
C GLY A 37 12.57 -0.58 -6.07
N LEU A 38 12.56 0.17 -4.97
CA LEU A 38 11.68 1.32 -4.82
C LEU A 38 11.98 2.42 -5.84
N GLY A 39 13.27 2.72 -6.08
CA GLY A 39 13.68 3.68 -7.11
C GLY A 39 13.20 3.29 -8.51
N THR A 40 13.30 2.00 -8.85
CA THR A 40 12.82 1.44 -10.11
C THR A 40 11.30 1.54 -10.21
N GLY A 41 10.58 1.11 -9.18
CA GLY A 41 9.12 1.19 -9.16
C GLY A 41 8.59 2.62 -9.28
N PHE A 42 9.23 3.57 -8.57
CA PHE A 42 8.94 4.98 -8.66
C PHE A 42 9.19 5.54 -10.06
N ALA A 43 10.33 5.22 -10.67
CA ALA A 43 10.65 5.68 -12.03
C ALA A 43 9.65 5.13 -13.05
N LEU A 44 9.25 3.86 -12.95
CA LEU A 44 8.23 3.26 -13.82
C LEU A 44 6.88 3.97 -13.69
N ALA A 45 6.41 4.17 -12.46
CA ALA A 45 5.15 4.88 -12.20
C ALA A 45 5.21 6.34 -12.70
N LYS A 46 6.31 7.04 -12.46
CA LYS A 46 6.54 8.41 -12.93
C LYS A 46 6.51 8.53 -14.47
N ASN A 47 6.92 7.48 -15.18
CA ASN A 47 6.88 7.43 -16.64
C ASN A 47 5.53 6.93 -17.19
N GLY A 48 4.49 6.83 -16.35
CA GLY A 48 3.12 6.55 -16.77
C GLY A 48 2.76 5.06 -16.80
N LEU A 49 3.63 4.18 -16.29
CA LEU A 49 3.27 2.77 -16.16
C LEU A 49 2.28 2.61 -15.00
N ASN A 50 1.07 2.17 -15.32
CA ASN A 50 0.03 1.87 -14.34
C ASN A 50 0.20 0.45 -13.81
N GLY A 51 -0.08 0.25 -12.52
CA GLY A 51 -0.02 -1.07 -11.89
C GLY A 51 1.40 -1.59 -11.74
N VAL A 52 2.27 -0.80 -11.09
CA VAL A 52 3.61 -1.25 -10.68
C VAL A 52 3.49 -1.93 -9.31
N LEU A 53 3.81 -3.23 -9.26
CA LEU A 53 3.82 -4.01 -8.04
C LEU A 53 5.26 -4.20 -7.56
N VAL A 54 5.53 -3.90 -6.29
CA VAL A 54 6.82 -4.19 -5.64
C VAL A 54 6.61 -5.32 -4.64
N LEU A 55 7.39 -6.38 -4.76
CA LEU A 55 7.34 -7.55 -3.88
C LEU A 55 8.63 -7.63 -3.07
N ASP A 56 8.51 -7.86 -1.77
CA ASP A 56 9.64 -8.21 -0.90
C ASP A 56 9.31 -9.47 -0.11
N GLN A 57 10.33 -10.24 0.23
CA GLN A 57 10.18 -11.43 1.09
C GLN A 57 10.04 -11.03 2.57
N PHE A 58 10.53 -9.84 2.93
CA PHE A 58 10.51 -9.32 4.28
C PHE A 58 9.30 -8.42 4.50
N GLU A 59 8.78 -8.44 5.72
CA GLU A 59 7.83 -7.41 6.13
C GLU A 59 8.53 -6.05 6.21
N PRO A 60 7.84 -4.93 5.90
CA PRO A 60 8.41 -3.60 6.05
C PRO A 60 9.01 -3.39 7.45
N GLY A 61 10.31 -3.09 7.52
CA GLY A 61 11.03 -2.89 8.79
C GLY A 61 11.69 -4.15 9.37
N THR A 62 11.59 -5.29 8.69
CA THR A 62 12.39 -6.49 8.97
C THR A 62 13.50 -6.63 7.92
N GLN A 63 14.69 -7.09 8.30
CA GLN A 63 15.85 -7.28 7.42
C GLN A 63 16.46 -8.66 7.61
#